data_AF-C9PRC7-F1
#
_entry.id   AF-C9PRC7-F1
#
_cell.length_a   1.000
_cell.length_b   1.000
_cell.length_c   1.000
_cell.angle_alpha   90.00
_cell.angle_beta   90.00
_cell.angle_gamma   90.00
#
_symmetry.space_group_name_H-M   'P 1'
#
loop_
_entity.id
_entity.type
_entity.pdbx_description
1 polymer ?
#
loop_
_entity_poly.entity_id
_entity_poly.type
_entity_poly.pdbx_seq_one_letter_code
_entity_poly.pdbx_strand_id
1 'polypeptide(L)'
;MCEIKLNKPTVSLYSEKLILKILFEHNQINKLIRRNDYYSDDVAHCLGLPEDDVLLDKLENENDGNSRSLFRSTAIQLLKKRYKEIKTSECVIPENLQIAYENLSKIQQYLDLTEEELAILQLSMHIRVETELESTLDLLH
;
A
#
# COMPACT_ATOMS: atom_id res chain seq x y z
N MET A 1 7.40 14.35 -22.36
CA MET A 1 7.72 13.42 -21.26
C MET A 1 6.40 12.98 -20.67
N CYS A 2 6.06 11.70 -20.79
CA CYS A 2 4.86 11.15 -20.16
C CYS A 2 5.24 10.89 -18.69
N GLU A 3 4.88 11.82 -17.81
CA GLU A 3 5.16 11.66 -16.38
C GLU A 3 4.51 10.36 -15.89
N ILE A 4 5.32 9.35 -15.55
CA ILE A 4 4.85 8.09 -14.98
C ILE A 4 4.20 8.42 -13.64
N LYS A 5 2.91 8.11 -13.50
CA LYS A 5 2.12 8.36 -12.29
C LYS A 5 1.55 7.06 -11.75
N LEU A 6 1.38 7.02 -10.43
CA LEU A 6 0.62 5.97 -9.77
C LEU A 6 -0.85 6.11 -10.10
N ASN A 7 -1.50 4.97 -10.29
CA ASN A 7 -2.95 4.84 -10.30
C ASN A 7 -3.51 5.16 -8.90
N LYS A 8 -4.84 5.23 -8.81
CA LYS A 8 -5.53 5.33 -7.52
C LYS A 8 -5.31 4.01 -6.74
N PRO A 9 -5.00 4.06 -5.43
CA PRO A 9 -4.93 2.84 -4.63
C PRO A 9 -6.30 2.15 -4.59
N THR A 10 -6.29 0.82 -4.49
CA THR A 10 -7.51 0.00 -4.37
C THR A 10 -7.88 -0.30 -2.92
N VAL A 11 -6.92 -0.11 -2.00
CA VAL A 11 -7.12 -0.23 -0.55
C VAL A 11 -7.47 1.11 0.09
N SER A 12 -8.04 1.04 1.28
CA SER A 12 -8.28 2.16 2.17
C SER A 12 -7.00 2.89 2.53
N LEU A 13 -7.12 4.19 2.86
CA LEU A 13 -6.00 5.00 3.30
C LEU A 13 -5.34 4.44 4.58
N TYR A 14 -6.09 3.73 5.41
CA TYR A 14 -5.56 3.04 6.59
C TYR A 14 -4.56 1.94 6.18
N SER A 15 -4.99 1.03 5.30
CA SER A 15 -4.15 -0.07 4.84
C SER A 15 -3.02 0.38 3.94
N GLU A 16 -3.25 1.37 3.05
CA GLU A 16 -2.19 1.97 2.23
C GLU A 16 -1.05 2.52 3.10
N LYS A 17 -1.39 3.23 4.19
CA LYS A 17 -0.40 3.74 5.15
C LYS A 17 0.38 2.62 5.83
N LEU A 18 -0.30 1.57 6.29
CA LEU A 18 0.35 0.44 6.96
C LEU A 18 1.27 -0.32 6.01
N ILE A 19 0.80 -0.63 4.79
CA ILE A 19 1.58 -1.29 3.75
C ILE A 19 2.84 -0.48 3.46
N LEU A 20 2.71 0.82 3.16
CA LEU A 20 3.87 1.67 2.86
C LEU A 20 4.80 1.84 4.06
N LYS A 21 4.27 1.88 5.28
CA LYS A 21 5.07 1.89 6.50
C LYS A 21 5.89 0.60 6.64
N ILE A 22 5.29 -0.57 6.41
CA ILE A 22 6.01 -1.86 6.41
C ILE A 22 7.13 -1.85 5.36
N LEU A 23 6.81 -1.44 4.13
CA LEU A 23 7.78 -1.43 3.04
C LEU A 23 8.97 -0.49 3.32
N PHE A 24 8.73 0.73 3.80
CA PHE A 24 9.79 1.72 3.99
C PHE A 24 10.44 1.71 5.37
N GLU A 25 9.68 1.54 6.45
CA GLU A 25 10.20 1.64 7.83
C GLU A 25 10.72 0.28 8.34
N HIS A 26 10.22 -0.83 7.80
CA HIS A 26 10.72 -2.18 8.10
C HIS A 26 11.59 -2.76 6.98
N ASN A 27 12.07 -1.94 6.04
CA ASN A 27 12.98 -2.31 4.95
C ASN A 27 12.49 -3.42 4.00
N GLN A 28 11.17 -3.64 3.90
CA GLN A 28 10.61 -4.69 3.04
C GLN A 28 10.41 -4.27 1.57
N ILE A 29 10.62 -3.00 1.23
CA ILE A 29 10.50 -2.48 -0.15
C ILE A 29 11.35 -3.26 -1.15
N ASN A 30 12.52 -3.74 -0.71
CA ASN A 30 13.45 -4.49 -1.55
C ASN A 30 13.01 -5.93 -1.80
N LYS A 31 12.15 -6.48 -0.93
CA LYS A 31 11.49 -7.79 -1.15
C LYS A 31 10.37 -7.63 -2.17
N LEU A 32 9.55 -6.59 -2.04
CA LEU A 32 8.42 -6.33 -2.94
C LEU A 32 8.86 -5.96 -4.37
N ILE A 33 9.70 -4.94 -4.51
CA ILE A 33 10.18 -4.49 -5.83
C ILE A 33 11.50 -5.19 -6.08
N ARG A 34 11.55 -6.05 -7.09
CA ARG A 34 12.74 -6.80 -7.49
C ARG A 34 13.50 -6.02 -8.56
N ARG A 35 14.16 -6.70 -9.50
CA ARG A 35 15.00 -6.02 -10.49
C ARG A 35 14.13 -5.44 -11.60
N ASN A 36 13.22 -6.25 -12.14
CA ASN A 36 12.37 -5.89 -13.28
C ASN A 36 10.91 -6.34 -13.08
N ASP A 37 10.56 -6.78 -11.87
CA ASP A 37 9.30 -7.44 -11.55
C ASP A 37 8.88 -7.09 -10.11
N TYR A 38 7.65 -7.46 -9.76
CA TYR A 38 7.14 -7.42 -8.39
C TYR A 38 7.13 -8.82 -7.78
N TYR A 39 7.30 -8.89 -6.46
CA TYR A 39 7.10 -10.13 -5.71
C TYR A 39 5.63 -10.54 -5.66
N SER A 40 4.75 -9.55 -5.58
CA SER A 40 3.30 -9.71 -5.58
C SER A 40 2.71 -8.57 -6.41
N ASP A 41 2.11 -8.94 -7.54
CA ASP A 41 1.44 -7.99 -8.43
C ASP A 41 0.21 -7.40 -7.74
N ASP A 42 -0.48 -8.16 -6.90
CA ASP A 42 -1.62 -7.68 -6.11
C ASP A 42 -1.22 -6.54 -5.17
N VAL A 43 -0.12 -6.70 -4.43
CA VAL A 43 0.40 -5.65 -3.53
C VAL A 43 0.92 -4.44 -4.32
N ALA A 44 1.53 -4.66 -5.49
CA ALA A 44 1.96 -3.56 -6.35
C ALA A 44 0.75 -2.78 -6.90
N HIS A 45 -0.24 -3.49 -7.42
CA HIS A 45 -1.47 -2.96 -7.98
C HIS A 45 -2.27 -2.17 -6.94
N CYS A 46 -2.36 -2.67 -5.70
CA CYS A 46 -3.15 -2.00 -4.66
C CYS A 46 -2.56 -0.64 -4.23
N LEU A 47 -1.25 -0.46 -4.39
CA LEU A 47 -0.54 0.80 -4.21
C LEU A 47 -0.59 1.71 -5.45
N GLY A 48 -1.28 1.27 -6.50
CA GLY A 48 -1.42 1.97 -7.75
C GLY A 48 -0.19 1.90 -8.65
N LEU A 49 0.73 0.95 -8.44
CA LEU A 49 1.76 0.70 -9.46
C LEU A 49 1.09 0.13 -10.72
N PRO A 50 1.52 0.57 -11.92
CA PRO A 50 1.17 -0.14 -13.15
C PRO A 50 1.76 -1.54 -13.14
N GLU A 51 1.24 -2.42 -13.99
CA GLU A 51 1.84 -3.73 -14.28
C GLU A 51 3.31 -3.56 -14.70
N ASP A 52 4.13 -4.56 -14.38
CA ASP A 52 5.59 -4.47 -14.51
C ASP A 52 6.03 -4.31 -15.97
N ASP A 53 5.41 -5.05 -16.88
CA ASP A 53 5.54 -4.93 -18.33
C ASP A 53 5.16 -3.52 -18.83
N VAL A 54 4.04 -2.97 -18.38
CA VAL A 54 3.57 -1.62 -18.73
C VAL A 54 4.56 -0.56 -18.24
N LEU A 55 5.14 -0.74 -17.05
CA LEU A 55 6.15 0.18 -16.52
C LEU A 55 7.46 0.09 -17.30
N LEU A 56 7.89 -1.13 -17.62
CA LEU A 56 9.09 -1.39 -18.42
C LEU A 56 8.96 -0.77 -19.82
N ASP A 57 7.84 -0.99 -20.50
CA ASP A 57 7.57 -0.46 -21.83
C ASP A 57 7.60 1.07 -21.83
N LYS A 58 6.99 1.71 -20.82
CA LYS A 58 7.04 3.17 -20.66
C LYS A 58 8.48 3.66 -20.48
N LEU A 59 9.29 2.94 -19.70
CA LEU A 59 10.68 3.31 -19.49
C LEU A 59 11.54 3.09 -20.74
N GLU A 60 11.30 2.04 -21.53
CA GLU A 60 12.00 1.73 -22.81
C GLU A 60 11.77 2.80 -23.85
N ASN A 61 10.53 3.27 -23.97
CA ASN A 61 10.19 4.36 -24.88
C ASN A 61 10.83 5.71 -24.47
N GLU A 62 11.18 5.88 -23.19
CA GLU A 62 11.73 7.14 -22.67
C GLU A 62 13.26 7.14 -22.49
N ASN A 63 13.92 5.98 -22.37
CA ASN A 63 15.32 5.91 -21.89
C ASN A 63 16.28 5.00 -22.69
N ASP A 64 16.08 4.85 -24.01
CA ASP A 64 17.05 4.27 -24.97
C ASP A 64 17.79 3.01 -24.45
N GLY A 65 17.04 2.05 -23.90
CA GLY A 65 17.55 0.73 -23.48
C GLY A 65 18.02 0.60 -22.02
N ASN A 66 18.03 1.67 -21.20
CA ASN A 66 18.39 1.60 -19.78
C ASN A 66 17.25 1.20 -18.82
N SER A 67 16.09 0.82 -19.35
CA SER A 67 14.82 0.69 -18.62
C SER A 67 14.81 -0.35 -17.50
N ARG A 68 15.46 -1.49 -17.72
CA ARG A 68 15.61 -2.55 -16.71
C ARG A 68 16.45 -2.08 -15.51
N SER A 69 17.34 -1.12 -15.71
CA SER A 69 18.10 -0.53 -14.59
C SER A 69 17.28 0.50 -13.81
N LEU A 70 16.30 1.14 -14.46
CA LEU A 70 15.52 2.25 -13.91
C LEU A 70 14.19 1.80 -13.27
N PHE A 71 13.64 0.64 -13.67
CA PHE A 71 12.38 0.08 -13.16
C PHE A 71 12.28 0.19 -11.64
N ARG A 72 13.25 -0.43 -10.95
CA ARG A 72 13.30 -0.47 -9.50
C ARG A 72 13.34 0.93 -8.88
N SER A 73 14.23 1.79 -9.36
CA SER A 73 14.37 3.14 -8.82
C SER A 73 13.12 3.98 -9.02
N THR A 74 12.48 3.86 -10.19
CA THR A 74 11.25 4.59 -10.53
C THR A 74 10.09 4.15 -9.65
N ALA A 75 9.83 2.83 -9.55
CA ALA A 75 8.76 2.29 -8.71
C ALA A 75 8.94 2.70 -7.23
N ILE A 76 10.17 2.60 -6.69
CA ILE A 76 10.47 3.02 -5.32
C ILE A 76 10.25 4.53 -5.14
N GLN A 77 10.66 5.36 -6.10
CA GLN A 77 10.47 6.82 -6.03
C GLN A 77 8.99 7.21 -6.04
N LEU A 78 8.19 6.57 -6.89
CA LEU A 78 6.74 6.79 -6.95
C LEU A 78 6.07 6.48 -5.62
N LEU A 79 6.32 5.28 -5.06
CA LEU A 79 5.77 4.89 -3.76
C LEU A 79 6.28 5.76 -2.63
N LYS A 80 7.56 6.19 -2.68
CA LYS A 80 8.13 7.08 -1.66
C LYS A 80 7.49 8.47 -1.69
N LYS A 81 7.15 8.98 -2.87
CA LYS A 81 6.41 10.24 -3.03
C LYS A 81 5.00 10.09 -2.44
N ARG A 82 4.27 9.04 -2.81
CA ARG A 82 2.95 8.71 -2.25
C ARG A 82 3.00 8.61 -0.73
N TYR A 83 3.97 7.89 -0.17
CA TYR A 83 4.09 7.72 1.27
C TYR A 83 4.25 9.06 2.00
N LYS A 84 5.05 9.99 1.45
CA LYS A 84 5.20 11.34 2.02
C LYS A 84 3.89 12.13 2.00
N GLU A 85 3.12 12.03 0.92
CA GLU A 85 1.84 12.74 0.75
C GLU A 85 0.79 12.22 1.75
N ILE A 86 0.68 10.89 1.91
CA ILE A 86 -0.34 10.31 2.76
C ILE A 86 0.04 10.32 4.26
N LYS A 87 1.32 10.42 4.61
CA LYS A 87 1.79 10.33 6.02
C LYS A 87 1.13 11.37 6.93
N THR A 88 0.85 12.57 6.42
CA THR A 88 0.19 13.65 7.17
C THR A 88 -1.30 13.77 6.89
N SER A 89 -1.84 12.96 5.98
CA SER A 89 -3.26 13.00 5.64
C SER A 89 -4.09 12.45 6.79
N GLU A 90 -5.25 13.02 7.07
CA GLU A 90 -6.18 12.44 8.04
C GLU A 90 -6.74 11.11 7.51
N CYS A 91 -6.95 10.13 8.40
CA CYS A 91 -7.51 8.85 8.00
C CYS A 91 -9.02 9.01 7.81
N VAL A 92 -9.46 9.11 6.57
CA VAL A 92 -10.88 9.14 6.22
C VAL A 92 -11.39 7.71 6.11
N ILE A 93 -12.50 7.41 6.78
CA ILE A 93 -13.16 6.12 6.72
C ILE A 93 -13.77 5.94 5.32
N PRO A 94 -13.43 4.87 4.58
CA PRO A 94 -14.06 4.56 3.31
C PRO A 94 -15.56 4.28 3.48
N GLU A 95 -16.38 4.70 2.52
CA GLU A 95 -17.83 4.47 2.55
C GLU A 95 -18.19 2.98 2.71
N ASN A 96 -17.45 2.09 2.07
CA ASN A 96 -17.66 0.64 2.16
C ASN A 96 -17.30 0.04 3.53
N LEU A 97 -16.55 0.77 4.37
CA LEU A 97 -16.19 0.35 5.74
C LEU A 97 -16.97 1.10 6.82
N GLN A 98 -17.82 2.06 6.46
CA GLN A 98 -18.56 2.90 7.40
C GLN A 98 -19.32 2.08 8.45
N ILE A 99 -20.07 1.06 8.01
CA ILE A 99 -20.83 0.16 8.91
C ILE A 99 -19.89 -0.62 9.84
N ALA A 100 -18.73 -1.04 9.37
CA ALA A 100 -17.76 -1.76 10.19
C ALA A 100 -17.23 -0.86 11.31
N TYR A 101 -16.91 0.40 11.02
CA TYR A 101 -16.48 1.38 12.02
C TYR A 101 -17.58 1.72 13.03
N GLU A 102 -18.83 1.85 12.60
CA GLU A 102 -19.97 2.05 13.52
C GLU A 102 -20.14 0.85 14.46
N ASN A 103 -19.97 -0.36 13.94
CA ASN A 103 -20.02 -1.57 14.76
C ASN A 103 -18.85 -1.65 15.75
N LEU A 104 -17.64 -1.28 15.32
CA LEU A 104 -16.48 -1.21 16.22
C LEU A 104 -16.71 -0.23 17.37
N SER A 105 -17.29 0.94 17.10
CA SER A 105 -17.62 1.92 18.15
C SER A 105 -18.65 1.39 19.14
N LYS A 106 -19.68 0.67 18.66
CA LYS A 106 -20.66 0.00 19.55
C LYS A 106 -20.02 -1.09 20.39
N ILE A 107 -19.14 -1.91 19.80
CA ILE A 107 -18.40 -2.96 20.49
C ILE A 107 -17.51 -2.37 21.58
N GLN A 108 -16.79 -1.27 21.27
CA GLN A 108 -15.97 -0.55 22.24
C GLN A 108 -16.79 -0.14 23.46
N GLN A 109 -17.94 0.50 23.26
CA GLN A 109 -18.81 0.94 24.35
C GLN A 109 -19.41 -0.22 25.14
N TYR A 110 -19.79 -1.30 24.45
CA TYR A 110 -20.45 -2.43 25.09
C TYR A 110 -19.51 -3.26 25.96
N LEU A 111 -18.25 -3.41 25.53
CA LEU A 111 -17.23 -4.18 26.23
C LEU A 111 -16.29 -3.32 27.09
N ASP A 112 -16.48 -2.00 27.09
CA ASP A 112 -15.63 -1.01 27.77
C ASP A 112 -14.14 -1.14 27.37
N LEU A 113 -13.90 -1.27 26.05
CA LEU A 113 -12.56 -1.50 25.51
C LEU A 113 -11.68 -0.25 25.60
N THR A 114 -10.41 -0.44 25.89
CA THR A 114 -9.41 0.63 25.81
C THR A 114 -9.14 1.06 24.36
N GLU A 115 -8.48 2.19 24.18
CA GLU A 115 -8.08 2.66 22.85
C GLU A 115 -7.13 1.66 22.15
N GLU A 116 -6.26 1.00 22.90
CA GLU A 116 -5.35 -0.02 22.39
C GLU A 116 -6.09 -1.27 21.93
N GLU A 117 -7.07 -1.73 22.70
CA GLU A 117 -7.90 -2.88 22.34
C GLU A 117 -8.74 -2.60 21.10
N LEU A 118 -9.32 -1.40 21.00
CA LEU A 118 -10.01 -0.96 19.79
C LEU A 118 -9.07 -0.91 18.59
N ALA A 119 -7.85 -0.38 18.75
CA ALA A 119 -6.87 -0.32 17.67
C ALA A 119 -6.47 -1.71 17.16
N ILE A 120 -6.34 -2.70 18.05
CA ILE A 120 -6.08 -4.10 17.68
C ILE A 120 -7.27 -4.68 16.89
N LEU A 121 -8.51 -4.42 17.33
CA LEU A 121 -9.71 -4.86 16.60
C LEU A 121 -9.82 -4.19 15.22
N GLN A 122 -9.52 -2.90 15.13
CA GLN A 122 -9.50 -2.16 13.87
C GLN A 122 -8.45 -2.74 12.91
N LEU A 123 -7.23 -2.98 13.39
CA LEU A 123 -6.18 -3.63 12.60
C LEU A 123 -6.64 -5.01 12.11
N SER A 124 -7.22 -5.82 13.00
CA SER A 124 -7.72 -7.15 12.67
C SER A 124 -8.82 -7.10 11.61
N MET A 125 -9.72 -6.11 11.68
CA MET A 125 -10.75 -5.89 10.67
C MET A 125 -10.13 -5.57 9.31
N HIS A 126 -9.16 -4.65 9.26
CA HIS A 126 -8.48 -4.29 8.00
C HIS A 126 -7.73 -5.47 7.39
N ILE A 127 -7.01 -6.27 8.19
CA ILE A 127 -6.33 -7.49 7.71
C ILE A 127 -7.33 -8.45 7.05
N ARG A 128 -8.55 -8.57 7.60
CA ARG A 128 -9.58 -9.49 7.08
C ARG A 128 -10.29 -8.99 5.83
N VAL A 129 -10.40 -7.67 5.65
CA VAL A 129 -11.13 -7.07 4.53
C VAL A 129 -10.20 -6.77 3.34
N GLU A 130 -8.93 -6.49 3.61
CA GLU A 130 -7.94 -6.05 2.61
C GLU A 130 -6.78 -7.04 2.58
N THR A 131 -6.91 -8.07 1.75
CA THR A 131 -5.98 -9.21 1.65
C THR A 131 -4.56 -8.81 1.28
N GLU A 132 -4.38 -7.66 0.65
CA GLU A 132 -3.06 -7.13 0.31
C GLU A 132 -2.30 -6.61 1.54
N LEU A 133 -3.02 -6.20 2.60
CA LEU A 133 -2.39 -5.90 3.89
C LEU A 133 -1.86 -7.19 4.52
N GLU A 134 -2.64 -8.27 4.51
CA GLU A 134 -2.22 -9.60 4.97
C GLU A 134 -0.98 -10.08 4.18
N SER A 135 -1.04 -10.02 2.86
CA SER A 135 0.07 -10.38 1.97
C SER A 135 1.33 -9.55 2.21
N THR A 136 1.18 -8.28 2.60
CA THR A 136 2.31 -7.42 2.95
C THR A 136 2.91 -7.79 4.31
N LEU A 137 2.09 -8.20 5.27
CA LEU A 137 2.56 -8.67 6.58
C LEU A 137 3.41 -9.93 6.46
N ASP A 138 3.10 -10.82 5.51
CA ASP A 138 3.90 -12.01 5.24
C ASP A 138 5.35 -11.68 4.83
N LEU A 139 5.61 -10.47 4.32
CA LEU A 139 6.97 -10.02 4.01
C LEU A 139 7.82 -9.76 5.27
N LEU A 140 7.21 -9.66 6.46
CA LEU A 140 7.94 -9.46 7.72
C LEU A 140 8.59 -10.74 8.26
N HIS A 141 8.16 -11.91 7.77
CA HIS A 141 8.76 -13.21 8.07
C HIS A 141 10.03 -13.46 7.24
#